data_AF-B0RCW1-F1
#
_entry.id   AF-B0RCW1-F1
#
_cell.length_a   1.000
_cell.length_b   1.000
_cell.length_c   1.000
_cell.angle_alpha   90.00
_cell.angle_beta   90.00
_cell.angle_gamma   90.00
#
_symmetry.space_group_name_H-M   'P 1'
#
loop_
_entity.id
_entity.type
_entity.pdbx_description
1 polymer ?
#
loop_
_entity_poly.entity_id
_entity_poly.type
_entity_poly.pdbx_seq_one_letter_code
_entity_poly.pdbx_strand_id
1 'polypeptide(L)'
;MPGLSGSKDGLVRPAADFPEDVFTVNVVTGTVDNIGIVTGSVNWRDEFAGQAAPVDLAALRFSTNCGTPSDLTATSTSVSGVATDRTTLRDAGVGTNAPIWNVDAVTDGFENQVDRGSFQARYDVSACGTTPVQAAFDYEGNQRGVITSVSASFSGLSVGYDNPGLTFGKSTQPITVN
;
A
#
# COMPACT_ATOMS: atom_id res chain seq x y z
N MET A 1 29.63 -7.47 1.66
CA MET A 1 28.26 -6.95 1.54
C MET A 1 27.33 -7.97 2.17
N PRO A 2 26.65 -7.68 3.30
CA PRO A 2 25.71 -8.65 3.87
C PRO A 2 24.47 -8.69 2.97
N GLY A 3 24.27 -9.85 2.36
CA GLY A 3 23.20 -10.16 1.43
C GLY A 3 21.81 -10.08 2.05
N LEU A 4 20.83 -10.17 1.17
CA LEU A 4 19.40 -10.25 1.45
C LEU A 4 19.18 -11.43 2.42
N SER A 5 18.86 -11.15 3.68
CA SER A 5 18.57 -12.21 4.65
C SER A 5 17.06 -12.34 4.80
N GLY A 6 16.50 -13.27 4.05
CA GLY A 6 15.23 -13.88 4.34
C GLY A 6 15.29 -15.33 3.97
N SER A 7 15.22 -16.21 4.97
CA SER A 7 15.16 -17.64 4.73
C SER A 7 14.48 -18.33 5.91
N LYS A 8 13.36 -18.99 5.65
CA LYS A 8 12.84 -20.02 6.55
C LYS A 8 13.82 -21.21 6.68
N ASP A 9 14.73 -21.38 5.69
CA ASP A 9 15.59 -22.56 5.54
C ASP A 9 17.11 -22.27 5.41
N GLY A 10 17.59 -21.07 5.75
CA GLY A 10 19.03 -20.73 5.72
C GLY A 10 19.66 -20.42 4.34
N LEU A 11 18.88 -20.41 3.25
CA LEU A 11 19.37 -20.06 1.90
C LEU A 11 19.19 -18.57 1.57
N VAL A 12 20.30 -17.87 1.37
CA VAL A 12 20.34 -16.50 0.82
C VAL A 12 20.05 -16.55 -0.68
N ARG A 13 18.93 -15.98 -1.12
CA ARG A 13 18.60 -15.86 -2.54
C ARG A 13 18.93 -14.46 -3.07
N PRO A 14 19.60 -14.34 -4.24
CA PRO A 14 19.79 -13.07 -4.94
C PRO A 14 18.47 -12.32 -5.22
N ALA A 15 18.52 -10.99 -5.35
CA ALA A 15 17.34 -10.17 -5.64
C ALA A 15 16.59 -10.59 -6.92
N ALA A 16 17.31 -11.13 -7.90
CA ALA A 16 16.77 -11.65 -9.16
C ALA A 16 15.98 -12.97 -9.01
N ASP A 17 16.05 -13.62 -7.85
CA ASP A 17 15.34 -14.88 -7.55
C ASP A 17 14.05 -14.64 -6.75
N PHE A 18 13.73 -13.39 -6.37
CA PHE A 18 12.45 -13.11 -5.74
C PHE A 18 11.36 -13.11 -6.82
N PRO A 19 10.38 -14.03 -6.74
CA PRO A 19 9.31 -14.09 -7.72
C PRO A 19 8.52 -12.78 -7.75
N GLU A 20 7.98 -12.39 -8.89
CA GLU A 20 7.08 -11.24 -9.04
C GLU A 20 5.82 -11.32 -8.14
N ASP A 21 5.62 -12.41 -7.40
CA ASP A 21 4.47 -12.74 -6.57
C ASP A 21 4.68 -12.55 -5.04
N VAL A 22 5.74 -11.86 -4.61
CA VAL A 22 6.10 -11.68 -3.18
C VAL A 22 4.98 -11.10 -2.29
N PHE A 23 4.05 -10.35 -2.87
CA PHE A 23 2.78 -9.96 -2.23
C PHE A 23 1.67 -9.82 -3.28
N THR A 24 0.43 -9.78 -2.81
CA THR A 24 -0.75 -9.46 -3.62
C THR A 24 -1.38 -8.15 -3.16
N VAL A 25 -2.02 -7.46 -4.09
CA VAL A 25 -2.83 -6.27 -3.80
C VAL A 25 -4.25 -6.48 -4.31
N ASN A 26 -5.21 -5.93 -3.59
CA ASN A 26 -6.61 -5.96 -3.99
C ASN A 26 -7.28 -4.63 -3.65
N VAL A 27 -8.36 -4.31 -4.36
CA VAL A 27 -9.21 -3.16 -4.06
C VAL A 27 -10.66 -3.60 -4.15
N VAL A 28 -11.45 -3.20 -3.16
CA VAL A 28 -12.89 -3.44 -3.12
C VAL A 28 -13.61 -2.14 -2.81
N THR A 29 -14.86 -2.06 -3.22
CA THR A 29 -15.74 -0.94 -2.91
C THR A 29 -17.05 -1.45 -2.33
N GLY A 30 -17.61 -0.69 -1.41
CA GLY A 30 -19.01 -0.75 -1.00
C GLY A 30 -19.61 0.65 -1.07
N THR A 31 -20.93 0.75 -0.99
CA THR A 31 -21.63 2.04 -1.02
C THR A 31 -22.68 2.05 0.07
N VAL A 32 -22.72 3.14 0.84
CA VAL A 32 -23.80 3.44 1.78
C VAL A 32 -24.31 4.83 1.45
N ASP A 33 -25.57 4.92 1.00
CA ASP A 33 -26.15 6.14 0.44
C ASP A 33 -25.29 6.70 -0.72
N ASN A 34 -24.77 7.94 -0.59
CA ASN A 34 -23.87 8.57 -1.56
C ASN A 34 -22.39 8.48 -1.13
N ILE A 35 -22.05 7.56 -0.23
CA ILE A 35 -20.68 7.41 0.28
C ILE A 35 -20.10 6.09 -0.23
N GLY A 36 -19.12 6.20 -1.13
CA GLY A 36 -18.29 5.08 -1.55
C GLY A 36 -17.26 4.75 -0.48
N ILE A 37 -17.25 3.52 0.01
CA ILE A 37 -16.27 2.99 0.94
C ILE A 37 -15.29 2.16 0.13
N VAL A 38 -14.09 2.70 -0.11
CA VAL A 38 -13.05 2.01 -0.86
C VAL A 38 -12.01 1.46 0.10
N THR A 39 -11.71 0.18 -0.04
CA THR A 39 -10.69 -0.50 0.78
C THR A 39 -9.67 -1.16 -0.14
N GLY A 40 -8.43 -0.71 -0.04
CA GLY A 40 -7.27 -1.36 -0.63
C GLY A 40 -6.63 -2.31 0.39
N SER A 41 -6.05 -3.40 -0.08
CA SER A 41 -5.38 -4.35 0.81
C SER A 41 -4.11 -4.91 0.19
N VAL A 42 -3.14 -5.21 1.05
CA VAL A 42 -1.91 -5.93 0.71
C VAL A 42 -1.81 -7.22 1.52
N ASN A 43 -1.26 -8.27 0.92
CA ASN A 43 -0.96 -9.53 1.59
C ASN A 43 0.39 -10.07 1.10
N TRP A 44 1.39 -10.05 1.97
CA TRP A 44 2.71 -10.62 1.71
C TRP A 44 2.68 -12.15 1.80
N ARG A 45 3.62 -12.82 1.15
CA ARG A 45 3.79 -14.27 1.32
C ARG A 45 4.47 -14.54 2.67
N ASP A 46 3.92 -15.43 3.49
CA ASP A 46 4.41 -15.78 4.84
C ASP A 46 5.91 -16.18 4.88
N GLU A 47 6.46 -16.68 3.78
CA GLU A 47 7.85 -17.13 3.66
C GLU A 47 8.82 -16.05 3.19
N PHE A 48 8.32 -14.83 2.95
CA PHE A 48 9.11 -13.70 2.54
C PHE A 48 9.64 -12.92 3.77
N ALA A 49 10.95 -12.93 3.93
CA ALA A 49 11.67 -12.07 4.86
C ALA A 49 12.66 -11.21 4.04
N GLY A 50 12.81 -9.93 4.38
CA GLY A 50 13.63 -9.03 3.57
C GLY A 50 13.26 -7.56 3.65
N GLN A 51 12.15 -7.24 4.31
CA GLN A 51 11.75 -5.89 4.69
C GLN A 51 12.71 -5.30 5.72
N ALA A 52 13.93 -4.96 5.31
CA ALA A 52 15.03 -4.63 6.22
C ALA A 52 15.21 -3.12 6.44
N ALA A 53 14.43 -2.26 5.78
CA ALA A 53 14.65 -0.81 5.75
C ALA A 53 13.37 -0.05 5.28
N PRO A 54 13.37 1.30 5.18
CA PRO A 54 12.32 2.16 5.74
C PRO A 54 10.97 2.05 5.06
N VAL A 55 9.92 2.07 5.88
CA VAL A 55 8.50 2.41 5.60
C VAL A 55 8.05 2.16 4.15
N ASP A 56 7.25 1.12 3.97
CA ASP A 56 6.47 0.86 2.76
C ASP A 56 5.38 1.91 2.58
N LEU A 57 4.86 2.02 1.35
CA LEU A 57 3.85 3.01 1.00
C LEU A 57 2.61 2.37 0.40
N ALA A 58 1.45 2.81 0.88
CA ALA A 58 0.15 2.41 0.37
C ALA A 58 -0.60 3.67 -0.09
N ALA A 59 -1.29 3.61 -1.23
CA ALA A 59 -2.11 4.73 -1.70
C ALA A 59 -3.43 4.24 -2.28
N LEU A 60 -4.53 4.89 -1.90
CA LEU A 60 -5.79 4.82 -2.62
C LEU A 60 -5.87 6.03 -3.55
N ARG A 61 -6.33 5.86 -4.78
CA ARG A 61 -6.31 6.93 -5.80
C ARG A 61 -7.66 7.01 -6.48
N PHE A 62 -8.25 8.19 -6.54
CA PHE A 62 -9.59 8.43 -7.10
C PHE A 62 -9.51 9.28 -8.38
N SER A 63 -10.35 8.97 -9.38
CA SER A 63 -10.25 9.54 -10.74
C SER A 63 -10.70 10.98 -10.92
N THR A 64 -11.45 11.52 -9.96
CA THR A 64 -12.11 12.80 -10.07
C THR A 64 -12.02 13.55 -8.76
N ASN A 65 -12.37 14.83 -8.78
CA ASN A 65 -12.36 15.76 -7.65
C ASN A 65 -13.76 16.26 -7.28
N CYS A 66 -14.82 15.63 -7.81
CA CYS A 66 -16.19 15.95 -7.42
C CYS A 66 -16.51 15.56 -5.96
N GLY A 67 -15.71 14.69 -5.36
CA GLY A 67 -15.77 14.31 -3.96
C GLY A 67 -14.44 14.55 -3.26
N THR A 68 -14.39 14.27 -1.96
CA THR A 68 -13.15 14.35 -1.19
C THR A 68 -13.03 13.11 -0.30
N PRO A 69 -11.86 12.44 -0.27
CA PRO A 69 -11.60 11.35 0.65
C PRO A 69 -11.72 11.81 2.12
N SER A 70 -12.35 10.99 2.95
CA SER A 70 -12.58 11.21 4.38
C SER A 70 -12.53 9.88 5.13
N ASP A 71 -12.59 9.92 6.46
CA ASP A 71 -12.56 8.72 7.34
C ASP A 71 -11.45 7.74 6.95
N LEU A 72 -10.25 8.30 6.79
CA LEU A 72 -9.06 7.58 6.36
C LEU A 72 -8.58 6.68 7.48
N THR A 73 -8.70 5.36 7.29
CA THR A 73 -8.32 4.36 8.30
C THR A 73 -7.38 3.33 7.71
N ALA A 74 -6.53 2.76 8.56
CA ALA A 74 -5.66 1.67 8.18
C ALA A 74 -5.58 0.66 9.33
N THR A 75 -5.47 -0.62 8.98
CA THR A 75 -5.20 -1.70 9.91
C THR A 75 -4.14 -2.62 9.33
N SER A 76 -3.38 -3.26 10.19
CA SER A 76 -2.34 -4.20 9.79
C SER A 76 -2.27 -5.38 10.74
N THR A 77 -1.78 -6.52 10.24
CA THR A 77 -1.47 -7.70 11.07
C THR A 77 -0.11 -8.27 10.72
N SER A 78 0.54 -8.89 11.70
CA SER A 78 1.76 -9.68 11.52
C SER A 78 1.48 -11.02 10.81
N VAL A 79 2.54 -11.75 10.46
CA VAL A 79 2.48 -13.12 9.91
C VAL A 79 1.67 -14.05 10.82
N SER A 80 1.82 -13.93 12.14
CA SER A 80 1.07 -14.70 13.15
C SER A 80 -0.40 -14.28 13.31
N GLY A 81 -0.86 -13.26 12.58
CA GLY A 81 -2.24 -12.77 12.62
C GLY A 81 -2.56 -11.84 13.77
N VAL A 82 -1.53 -11.31 14.46
CA VAL A 82 -1.71 -10.33 15.54
C VAL A 82 -1.87 -8.95 14.93
N ALA A 83 -2.87 -8.18 15.38
CA ALA A 83 -3.06 -6.80 14.95
C ALA A 83 -1.85 -5.92 15.35
N THR A 84 -1.48 -4.98 14.49
CA THR A 84 -0.35 -4.07 14.71
C THR A 84 -0.74 -2.63 14.44
N ASP A 85 -0.11 -1.70 15.16
CA ASP A 85 -0.32 -0.25 15.00
C ASP A 85 0.77 0.38 14.11
N ARG A 86 1.23 -0.36 13.10
CA ARG A 86 2.38 0.00 12.25
C ARG A 86 2.00 0.72 10.96
N THR A 87 0.81 1.30 10.92
CA THR A 87 0.35 2.12 9.79
C THR A 87 0.04 3.53 10.26
N THR A 88 0.47 4.54 9.50
CA THR A 88 0.19 5.94 9.80
C THR A 88 -0.20 6.70 8.53
N LEU A 89 -1.12 7.66 8.64
CA LEU A 89 -1.48 8.52 7.53
C LEU A 89 -0.31 9.45 7.20
N ARG A 90 0.21 9.36 5.97
CA ARG A 90 1.29 10.21 5.47
C ARG A 90 0.74 11.51 4.86
N ASP A 91 -0.27 11.35 4.02
CA ASP A 91 -0.93 12.44 3.30
C ASP A 91 -2.42 12.10 3.19
N ALA A 92 -3.29 13.06 3.50
CA ALA A 92 -4.73 12.89 3.38
C ALA A 92 -5.22 12.92 1.90
N GLY A 93 -4.35 13.29 0.96
CA GLY A 93 -4.67 13.35 -0.47
C GLY A 93 -5.56 14.53 -0.84
N VAL A 94 -5.52 15.62 -0.07
CA VAL A 94 -6.34 16.81 -0.33
C VAL A 94 -5.87 17.46 -1.64
N GLY A 95 -6.79 17.60 -2.60
CA GLY A 95 -6.51 18.17 -3.93
C GLY A 95 -5.96 17.17 -4.96
N THR A 96 -5.31 16.09 -4.53
CA THR A 96 -4.87 14.99 -5.41
C THR A 96 -5.87 13.83 -5.46
N ASN A 97 -6.80 13.77 -4.49
CA ASN A 97 -7.70 12.66 -4.23
C ASN A 97 -6.96 11.33 -4.17
N ALA A 98 -5.82 11.34 -3.48
CA ALA A 98 -4.99 10.17 -3.35
C ALA A 98 -4.35 10.11 -1.96
N PRO A 99 -5.08 9.66 -0.91
CA PRO A 99 -4.50 9.47 0.42
C PRO A 99 -3.38 8.44 0.38
N ILE A 100 -2.34 8.69 1.17
CA ILE A 100 -1.12 7.89 1.24
C ILE A 100 -0.85 7.52 2.68
N TRP A 101 -0.49 6.26 2.92
CA TRP A 101 -0.09 5.74 4.23
C TRP A 101 1.35 5.29 4.21
N ASN A 102 2.01 5.51 5.34
CA ASN A 102 3.26 4.89 5.72
C ASN A 102 2.96 3.54 6.38
N VAL A 103 3.71 2.50 6.03
CA VAL A 103 3.58 1.15 6.57
C VAL A 103 4.94 0.70 7.10
N ASP A 104 5.08 0.60 8.42
CA ASP A 104 6.30 0.13 9.07
C ASP A 104 6.36 -1.41 9.04
N ALA A 105 6.66 -1.94 7.87
CA ALA A 105 6.73 -3.37 7.59
C ALA A 105 8.11 -3.99 7.91
N VAL A 106 8.91 -3.36 8.78
CA VAL A 106 10.23 -3.88 9.18
C VAL A 106 10.16 -5.36 9.58
N THR A 107 11.19 -6.12 9.24
CA THR A 107 11.33 -7.52 9.65
C THR A 107 11.90 -7.59 11.06
N ASP A 108 11.26 -8.36 11.95
CA ASP A 108 11.87 -8.81 13.20
C ASP A 108 12.16 -10.32 13.08
N GLY A 109 13.44 -10.69 13.10
CA GLY A 109 13.87 -12.05 12.74
C GLY A 109 13.50 -12.43 11.29
N PHE A 110 12.55 -13.35 11.11
CA PHE A 110 12.03 -13.79 9.81
C PHE A 110 10.56 -13.41 9.61
N GLU A 111 9.99 -12.57 10.48
CA GLU A 111 8.59 -12.19 10.41
C GLU A 111 8.44 -10.75 9.94
N ASN A 112 7.68 -10.56 8.87
CA ASN A 112 7.22 -9.23 8.48
C ASN A 112 6.25 -8.71 9.55
N GLN A 113 6.54 -7.54 10.11
CA GLN A 113 5.71 -6.92 11.15
C GLN A 113 4.40 -6.34 10.58
N VAL A 114 4.33 -6.14 9.26
CA VAL A 114 3.09 -5.91 8.51
C VAL A 114 3.03 -6.88 7.35
N ASP A 115 2.49 -8.06 7.64
CA ASP A 115 2.24 -9.12 6.65
C ASP A 115 1.00 -8.81 5.81
N ARG A 116 -0.06 -8.35 6.47
CA ARG A 116 -1.31 -7.92 5.83
C ARG A 116 -1.65 -6.50 6.24
N GLY A 117 -2.14 -5.72 5.28
CA GLY A 117 -2.59 -4.35 5.48
C GLY A 117 -3.92 -4.10 4.80
N SER A 118 -4.76 -3.28 5.42
CA SER A 118 -6.04 -2.80 4.88
C SER A 118 -6.10 -1.29 5.05
N PHE A 119 -6.41 -0.57 3.97
CA PHE A 119 -6.39 0.89 3.89
C PHE A 119 -7.71 1.34 3.31
N GLN A 120 -8.45 2.16 4.06
CA GLN A 120 -9.79 2.55 3.71
C GLN A 120 -9.92 4.06 3.63
N ALA A 121 -10.71 4.50 2.66
CA ALA A 121 -11.20 5.86 2.55
C ALA A 121 -12.71 5.84 2.25
N ARG A 122 -13.44 6.79 2.82
CA ARG A 122 -14.78 7.15 2.39
C ARG A 122 -14.70 8.28 1.38
N TYR A 123 -15.47 8.16 0.31
CA TYR A 123 -15.50 9.13 -0.77
C TYR A 123 -16.94 9.53 -1.06
N ASP A 124 -17.28 10.78 -0.80
CA ASP A 124 -18.62 11.33 -1.04
C ASP A 124 -18.81 11.56 -2.55
N VAL A 125 -19.73 10.80 -3.15
CA VAL A 125 -20.06 10.90 -4.57
C VAL A 125 -21.30 11.75 -4.85
N SER A 126 -21.91 12.37 -3.84
CA SER A 126 -23.16 13.12 -3.98
C SER A 126 -23.06 14.29 -4.98
N ALA A 127 -21.91 14.96 -5.02
CA ALA A 127 -21.65 16.07 -5.94
C ALA A 127 -21.14 15.61 -7.32
N CYS A 128 -20.94 14.31 -7.54
CA CYS A 128 -20.42 13.77 -8.79
C CYS A 128 -21.48 13.63 -9.90
N GLY A 129 -22.77 13.66 -9.54
CA GLY A 129 -23.87 13.52 -10.49
C GLY A 129 -23.77 12.22 -11.28
N THR A 130 -23.69 12.30 -12.60
CA THR A 130 -23.54 11.13 -13.49
C THR A 130 -22.07 10.81 -13.83
N THR A 131 -21.11 11.52 -13.24
CA THR A 131 -19.68 11.31 -13.51
C THR A 131 -19.22 10.03 -12.84
N PRO A 132 -18.74 9.01 -13.58
CA PRO A 132 -18.23 7.80 -12.97
C PRO A 132 -16.99 8.10 -12.14
N VAL A 133 -17.00 7.66 -10.88
CA VAL A 133 -15.82 7.70 -10.01
C VAL A 133 -15.12 6.36 -10.10
N GLN A 134 -13.81 6.37 -10.30
CA GLN A 134 -12.98 5.17 -10.26
C GLN A 134 -11.97 5.27 -9.13
N ALA A 135 -11.66 4.13 -8.52
CA ALA A 135 -10.63 4.01 -7.52
C ALA A 135 -9.65 2.89 -7.84
N ALA A 136 -8.39 3.07 -7.51
CA ALA A 136 -7.34 2.06 -7.59
C ALA A 136 -6.49 2.08 -6.31
N PHE A 137 -5.83 0.96 -6.04
CA PHE A 137 -4.92 0.81 -4.91
C PHE A 137 -3.50 0.51 -5.40
N ASP A 138 -2.54 1.21 -4.83
CA ASP A 138 -1.11 1.04 -5.09
C ASP A 138 -0.40 0.71 -3.79
N TYR A 139 0.58 -0.19 -3.89
CA TYR A 139 1.46 -0.52 -2.79
C TYR A 139 2.90 -0.63 -3.29
N GLU A 140 3.81 0.00 -2.56
CA GLU A 140 5.25 -0.05 -2.82
C GLU A 140 6.00 -0.54 -1.59
N GLY A 141 6.59 -1.73 -1.71
CA GLY A 141 7.51 -2.29 -0.74
C GLY A 141 8.92 -1.76 -0.93
N ASN A 142 9.53 -1.18 0.10
CA ASN A 142 10.84 -0.56 0.05
C ASN A 142 11.88 -1.30 0.91
N GLN A 143 12.84 -1.95 0.27
CA GLN A 143 13.95 -2.64 0.92
C GLN A 143 15.24 -1.86 0.71
N ARG A 144 15.45 -0.88 1.59
CA ARG A 144 16.72 -0.13 1.80
C ARG A 144 16.91 1.14 1.00
N GLY A 145 15.91 1.56 0.22
CA GLY A 145 15.90 2.91 -0.35
C GLY A 145 15.60 3.97 0.71
N VAL A 146 16.26 5.12 0.67
CA VAL A 146 15.88 6.27 1.51
C VAL A 146 14.83 7.06 0.76
N ILE A 147 13.58 7.07 1.23
CA ILE A 147 12.49 7.80 0.58
C ILE A 147 12.74 9.31 0.66
N THR A 148 12.85 9.97 -0.49
CA THR A 148 13.06 11.42 -0.59
C THR A 148 11.79 12.17 -0.96
N SER A 149 10.90 11.55 -1.74
CA SER A 149 9.66 12.17 -2.19
C SER A 149 8.59 11.11 -2.41
N VAL A 150 7.33 11.45 -2.16
CA VAL A 150 6.19 10.58 -2.40
C VAL A 150 5.06 11.44 -2.94
N SER A 151 4.44 10.97 -4.02
CA SER A 151 3.25 11.60 -4.58
C SER A 151 2.34 10.54 -5.16
N ALA A 152 1.03 10.77 -5.10
CA ALA A 152 0.05 9.91 -5.73
C ALA A 152 -1.03 10.75 -6.40
N SER A 153 -1.56 10.24 -7.50
CA SER A 153 -2.74 10.79 -8.19
C SER A 153 -3.44 9.67 -8.95
N PHE A 154 -4.50 9.95 -9.71
CA PHE A 154 -5.10 8.90 -10.52
C PHE A 154 -4.16 8.31 -11.61
N SER A 155 -3.04 8.96 -11.93
CA SER A 155 -2.03 8.37 -12.83
C SER A 155 -1.18 7.26 -12.19
N GLY A 156 -1.08 7.21 -10.86
CA GLY A 156 -0.28 6.23 -10.14
C GLY A 156 0.31 6.75 -8.85
N LEU A 157 1.02 5.87 -8.13
CA LEU A 157 1.93 6.21 -7.05
C LEU A 157 3.35 6.43 -7.62
N SER A 158 4.03 7.47 -7.16
CA SER A 158 5.42 7.76 -7.51
C SER A 158 6.24 8.00 -6.25
N VAL A 159 7.31 7.24 -6.11
CA VAL A 159 8.23 7.28 -4.96
C VAL A 159 9.63 7.60 -5.46
N GLY A 160 10.23 8.64 -4.88
CA GLY A 160 11.61 9.02 -5.11
C GLY A 160 12.49 8.46 -4.01
N TYR A 161 13.66 7.98 -4.41
CA TYR A 161 14.66 7.43 -3.51
C TYR A 161 16.01 8.11 -3.70
N ASP A 162 16.71 8.32 -2.59
CA ASP A 162 18.17 8.38 -2.60
C ASP A 162 18.71 6.96 -2.42
N ASN A 163 19.52 6.51 -3.38
CA ASN A 163 20.02 5.14 -3.49
C ASN A 163 18.90 4.08 -3.37
N PRO A 164 18.05 3.91 -4.41
CA PRO A 164 17.00 2.91 -4.39
C PRO A 164 17.66 1.54 -4.20
N GLY A 165 17.37 0.91 -3.06
CA GLY A 165 17.76 -0.47 -2.82
C GLY A 165 16.93 -1.40 -3.71
N LEU A 166 16.30 -2.39 -3.11
CA LEU A 166 15.31 -3.21 -3.81
C LEU A 166 13.92 -2.64 -3.52
N THR A 167 13.11 -2.38 -4.55
CA THR A 167 11.74 -1.92 -4.40
C THR A 167 10.78 -2.82 -5.17
N PHE A 168 9.56 -2.98 -4.67
CA PHE A 168 8.53 -3.81 -5.26
C PHE A 168 7.22 -3.04 -5.34
N GLY A 169 6.75 -2.74 -6.55
CA GLY A 169 5.49 -2.02 -6.76
C GLY A 169 4.40 -2.90 -7.34
N LYS A 170 3.17 -2.79 -6.83
CA LYS A 170 1.96 -3.32 -7.50
C LYS A 170 0.83 -2.32 -7.42
N SER A 171 -0.01 -2.32 -8.46
CA SER A 171 -1.24 -1.55 -8.53
C SER A 171 -2.39 -2.45 -8.96
N THR A 172 -3.59 -2.15 -8.49
CA THR A 172 -4.81 -2.83 -8.93
C THR A 172 -5.32 -2.21 -10.23
N GLN A 173 -6.15 -2.97 -10.96
CA GLN A 173 -7.01 -2.34 -11.97
C GLN A 173 -8.00 -1.38 -11.29
N PRO A 174 -8.37 -0.26 -11.94
CA PRO A 174 -9.38 0.63 -11.40
C PRO A 174 -10.75 -0.06 -11.27
N ILE A 175 -11.45 0.20 -10.18
CA ILE A 175 -12.83 -0.22 -9.94
C ILE A 175 -13.75 1.00 -9.91
N THR A 176 -15.00 0.83 -10.32
CA THR A 176 -16.00 1.91 -10.23
C THR A 176 -16.51 2.03 -8.80
N VAL A 177 -16.51 3.24 -8.27
CA VAL A 177 -17.14 3.61 -7.00
C VAL A 177 -18.55 4.08 -7.35
N ASN A 178 -19.55 3.28 -7.00
CA ASN A 178 -20.97 3.60 -7.20
C ASN A 178 -21.55 4.36 -6.02
#